data_AF-G2XXU8-F1
#
_entry.id   AF-G2XXU8-F1
#
_cell.length_a   1.000
_cell.length_b   1.000
_cell.length_c   1.000
_cell.angle_alpha   90.00
_cell.angle_beta   90.00
_cell.angle_gamma   90.00
#
_symmetry.space_group_name_H-M   'P 1'
#
loop_
_entity.id
_entity.type
_entity.pdbx_description
1 polymer ?
#
loop_
_entity_poly.entity_id
_entity_poly.type
_entity_poly.pdbx_seq_one_letter_code
_entity_poly.pdbx_strand_id
1 'polypeptide(L)'
;MAPLVDNPMIASATLHNPLPLWLHTYIWPFAIIWPVFFRYYLSQDLYDQHIGGQEWTFVWCGTIITAQSLVWLSTHWNINLRSLFTSTSAKSVSTAKLIKVHPITNAGSADFCKIDRDNAGGKSNVSFLFQKRRFLYDAAKNSFAPLTYSIDQEPKPLLEAYQKSRGIDSASELSRIHQHYGDNTFDIPVPTFSELFKEHAVAPFFVFQIFLCWVMGC
;
A
#
# COMPACT_ATOMS: atom_id res chain seq x y z
N MET A 1 -6.74 -20.73 12.82
CA MET A 1 -7.39 -19.83 11.84
C MET A 1 -6.55 -19.95 10.56
N ALA A 2 -7.15 -20.37 9.44
CA ALA A 2 -6.38 -20.53 8.20
C ALA A 2 -5.75 -19.17 7.79
N PRO A 3 -4.51 -19.16 7.30
CA PRO A 3 -3.87 -17.92 6.85
C PRO A 3 -4.64 -17.33 5.67
N LEU A 4 -4.81 -16.00 5.66
CA LEU A 4 -5.48 -15.29 4.57
C LEU A 4 -4.75 -15.48 3.23
N VAL A 5 -3.42 -15.63 3.27
CA VAL A 5 -2.59 -15.94 2.11
C VAL A 5 -1.81 -17.21 2.41
N ASP A 6 -2.04 -18.25 1.61
CA ASP A 6 -1.43 -19.56 1.74
C ASP A 6 -0.08 -19.57 0.98
N ASN A 7 0.93 -18.96 1.59
CA ASN A 7 2.29 -18.94 1.06
C ASN A 7 3.32 -18.85 2.20
N PRO A 8 4.33 -19.74 2.26
CA PRO A 8 5.34 -19.74 3.33
C PRO A 8 6.20 -18.47 3.37
N MET A 9 6.26 -17.69 2.28
CA MET A 9 7.00 -16.43 2.24
C MET A 9 6.23 -15.25 2.87
N ILE A 10 4.96 -15.42 3.22
CA ILE A 10 4.11 -14.37 3.78
C ILE A 10 3.82 -14.69 5.24
N ALA A 11 4.27 -13.81 6.14
CA ALA A 11 4.07 -13.96 7.57
C ALA A 11 2.65 -13.57 7.99
N SER A 12 2.14 -12.45 7.47
CA SER A 12 0.77 -12.01 7.73
C SER A 12 0.21 -11.17 6.58
N ALA A 13 -1.11 -11.21 6.42
CA ALA A 13 -1.81 -10.38 5.46
C ALA A 13 -3.10 -9.85 6.08
N THR A 14 -3.43 -8.60 5.78
CA THR A 14 -4.64 -7.93 6.28
C THR A 14 -5.35 -7.21 5.15
N LEU A 15 -6.68 -7.26 5.16
CA LEU A 15 -7.51 -6.59 4.17
C LEU A 15 -7.81 -5.17 4.61
N HIS A 16 -7.75 -4.23 3.67
CA HIS A 16 -7.93 -2.80 3.93
C HIS A 16 -8.79 -2.14 2.85
N ASN A 17 -9.48 -1.09 3.27
CA ASN A 17 -10.18 -0.16 2.40
C ASN A 17 -9.61 1.24 2.52
N PRO A 18 -9.30 1.91 1.39
CA PRO A 18 -8.79 3.27 1.43
C PRO A 18 -9.86 4.22 1.95
N LEU A 19 -9.46 5.12 2.84
CA LEU A 19 -10.29 6.21 3.33
C LEU A 19 -10.32 7.35 2.30
N PRO A 20 -11.40 8.16 2.28
CA PRO A 20 -11.42 9.38 1.48
C PRO A 20 -10.39 10.39 2.02
N LEU A 21 -9.90 11.27 1.14
CA LEU A 21 -8.84 12.25 1.45
C LEU A 21 -9.11 13.03 2.74
N TRP A 22 -10.32 13.53 2.92
CA TRP A 22 -10.73 14.32 4.09
C TRP A 22 -10.64 13.57 5.43
N LEU A 23 -10.76 12.25 5.43
CA LEU A 23 -10.69 11.42 6.65
C LEU A 23 -9.27 10.94 6.97
N HIS A 24 -8.28 11.33 6.17
CA HIS A 24 -6.90 10.98 6.50
C HIS A 24 -6.47 11.71 7.77
N THR A 25 -5.68 11.01 8.59
CA THR A 25 -5.27 11.52 9.91
C THR A 25 -4.39 12.76 9.83
N TYR A 26 -3.74 13.04 8.70
CA TYR A 26 -2.99 14.28 8.48
C TYR A 26 -3.86 15.46 7.99
N ILE A 27 -5.16 15.25 7.75
CA ILE A 27 -6.11 16.30 7.33
C ILE A 27 -7.14 16.58 8.41
N TRP A 28 -7.85 15.56 8.90
CA TRP A 28 -9.02 15.79 9.76
C TRP A 28 -8.73 16.49 11.10
N PRO A 29 -7.64 16.19 11.86
CA PRO A 29 -7.37 16.89 13.11
C PRO A 29 -6.97 18.34 12.83
N PHE A 30 -6.18 18.55 11.79
CA PHE A 30 -5.71 19.88 11.41
C PHE A 30 -6.85 20.74 10.86
N ALA A 31 -7.83 20.15 10.19
CA ALA A 31 -9.07 20.82 9.79
C ALA A 31 -9.90 21.33 10.98
N ILE A 32 -9.69 20.80 12.20
CA ILE A 32 -10.30 21.29 13.45
C ILE A 32 -9.38 22.31 14.13
N ILE A 33 -8.08 22.02 14.19
CA ILE A 33 -7.08 22.89 14.83
C ILE A 33 -7.04 24.27 14.17
N TRP A 34 -7.11 24.34 12.83
CA TRP A 34 -7.07 25.62 12.11
C TRP A 34 -8.25 26.55 12.47
N PRO A 35 -9.53 26.13 12.40
CA PRO A 35 -10.65 26.96 12.87
C PRO A 35 -10.55 27.38 14.34
N VAL A 36 -10.07 26.49 15.21
CA VAL A 36 -9.84 26.84 16.63
C VAL A 36 -8.80 27.93 16.74
N PHE A 37 -7.66 27.78 16.06
CA PHE A 37 -6.62 28.81 16.00
C PHE A 37 -7.16 30.12 15.42
N PHE A 38 -7.95 30.08 14.34
CA PHE A 38 -8.57 31.26 13.75
C PHE A 38 -9.52 31.97 14.71
N ARG A 39 -10.23 31.25 15.59
CA ARG A 39 -11.06 31.87 16.63
C ARG A 39 -10.22 32.71 17.58
N TYR A 40 -9.11 32.18 18.08
CA TYR A 40 -8.19 32.91 18.97
C TYR A 40 -7.47 34.05 18.25
N TYR A 41 -7.21 33.90 16.95
CA TYR A 41 -6.56 34.93 16.14
C TYR A 41 -7.48 36.11 15.79
N LEU A 42 -8.74 35.85 15.43
CA LEU A 42 -9.69 36.88 14.98
C LEU A 42 -10.36 37.65 16.13
N SER A 43 -10.35 37.11 17.35
CA SER A 43 -10.95 37.78 18.51
C SER A 43 -9.89 38.57 19.27
N GLN A 44 -10.02 39.89 19.22
CA GLN A 44 -9.03 40.82 19.78
C GLN A 44 -8.77 40.56 21.28
N ASP A 45 -9.82 40.35 22.07
CA ASP A 45 -9.71 40.09 23.51
C ASP A 45 -8.92 38.81 23.84
N LEU A 46 -9.09 37.75 23.02
CA LEU A 46 -8.39 36.48 23.23
C LEU A 46 -6.97 36.50 22.66
N TYR A 47 -6.75 37.24 21.57
CA TYR A 47 -5.45 37.43 20.95
C TYR A 47 -4.49 38.14 21.91
N ASP A 48 -4.93 39.24 22.51
CA ASP A 48 -4.12 40.02 23.46
C ASP A 48 -3.83 39.22 24.75
N GLN A 49 -4.76 38.35 25.17
CA GLN A 49 -4.59 37.53 26.38
C GLN A 49 -3.71 36.28 26.17
N HIS A 50 -3.78 35.61 25.02
CA HIS A 50 -3.15 34.29 24.81
C HIS A 50 -1.98 34.28 23.83
N ILE A 51 -1.97 35.16 22.84
CA ILE A 51 -0.94 35.19 21.79
C ILE A 51 0.02 36.35 22.06
N GLY A 52 -0.48 37.51 22.47
CA GLY A 52 0.32 38.63 22.98
C GLY A 52 1.25 39.29 21.95
N GLY A 53 1.27 38.85 20.68
CA GLY A 53 2.10 39.44 19.63
C GLY A 53 2.17 38.65 18.31
N GLN A 54 2.61 39.32 17.26
CA GLN A 54 2.73 38.75 15.91
C GLN A 54 3.78 37.61 15.84
N GLU A 55 4.84 37.69 16.64
CA GLU A 55 5.90 36.68 16.71
C GLU A 55 5.36 35.32 17.18
N TRP A 56 4.52 35.32 18.22
CA TRP A 56 3.88 34.11 18.74
C TRP A 56 2.90 33.51 17.75
N THR A 57 2.21 34.35 16.95
CA THR A 57 1.35 33.88 15.86
C THR A 57 2.16 33.06 14.85
N PHE A 58 3.36 33.53 14.47
CA PHE A 58 4.24 32.82 13.56
C PHE A 58 4.73 31.49 14.14
N VAL A 59 5.11 31.47 15.42
CA VAL A 59 5.51 30.24 16.12
C VAL A 59 4.39 29.21 16.14
N TRP A 60 3.15 29.62 16.47
CA TRP A 60 2.00 28.73 16.45
C TRP A 60 1.70 28.18 15.06
N CYS A 61 1.61 29.04 14.05
CA CYS A 61 1.40 28.63 12.66
C CYS A 61 2.49 27.66 12.17
N GLY A 62 3.76 28.01 12.40
CA GLY A 62 4.91 27.18 12.04
C GLY A 62 4.88 25.82 12.73
N THR A 63 4.48 25.78 14.00
CA THR A 63 4.36 24.54 14.78
C THR A 63 3.25 23.64 14.23
N ILE A 64 2.07 24.21 13.92
CA ILE A 64 0.94 23.46 13.35
C ILE A 64 1.32 22.88 11.99
N ILE A 65 1.93 23.67 11.10
CA ILE A 65 2.36 23.22 9.77
C ILE A 65 3.44 22.14 9.87
N THR A 66 4.41 22.34 10.77
CA THR A 66 5.50 21.37 10.99
C THR A 66 4.94 20.05 11.52
N ALA A 67 4.03 20.10 12.49
CA ALA A 67 3.36 18.93 13.03
C ALA A 67 2.52 18.22 11.95
N GLN A 68 1.76 18.96 11.14
CA GLN A 68 0.99 18.40 10.02
C GLN A 68 1.90 17.70 9.01
N SER A 69 3.00 18.35 8.64
CA SER A 69 3.99 17.80 7.72
C SER A 69 4.62 16.53 8.30
N LEU A 70 4.98 16.50 9.59
CA LEU A 70 5.55 15.33 10.25
C LEU A 70 4.59 14.14 10.23
N VAL A 71 3.30 14.35 10.54
CA VAL A 71 2.28 13.29 10.48
C VAL A 71 2.15 12.76 9.05
N TRP A 72 2.13 13.64 8.05
CA TRP A 72 2.10 13.24 6.65
C TRP A 72 3.34 12.44 6.24
N LEU A 73 4.56 12.92 6.53
CA LEU A 73 5.82 12.25 6.23
C LEU A 73 5.95 10.88 6.91
N SER A 74 5.43 10.74 8.13
CA SER A 74 5.47 9.46 8.87
C SER A 74 4.80 8.30 8.12
N THR A 75 3.80 8.62 7.27
CA THR A 75 3.12 7.62 6.42
C THR A 75 4.00 7.06 5.30
N HIS A 76 5.04 7.78 4.90
CA HIS A 76 5.94 7.33 3.84
C HIS A 76 6.99 6.34 4.34
N TRP A 77 7.40 6.44 5.61
CA TRP A 77 8.48 5.61 6.16
C TRP A 77 7.98 4.33 6.82
N ASN A 78 6.76 4.36 7.38
CA ASN A 78 6.22 3.20 8.08
C ASN A 78 4.86 2.78 7.50
N ILE A 79 4.82 1.58 6.93
CA ILE A 79 3.60 1.04 6.33
C ILE A 79 2.50 0.75 7.35
N ASN A 80 2.85 0.49 8.61
CA ASN A 80 1.86 0.32 9.68
C ASN A 80 1.18 1.64 10.01
N LEU A 81 1.94 2.74 10.10
CA LEU A 81 1.37 4.08 10.27
C LEU A 81 0.54 4.48 9.05
N ARG A 82 1.03 4.20 7.85
CA ARG A 82 0.26 4.39 6.61
C ARG A 82 -1.06 3.63 6.63
N SER A 83 -1.07 2.37 7.08
CA SER A 83 -2.32 1.61 7.21
C SER A 83 -3.29 2.23 8.21
N LEU A 84 -2.77 2.75 9.32
CA LEU A 84 -3.59 3.36 10.35
C LEU A 84 -4.19 4.70 9.90
N PHE A 85 -3.44 5.50 9.15
CA PHE A 85 -3.83 6.87 8.80
C PHE A 85 -4.64 6.99 7.51
N THR A 86 -4.49 6.02 6.59
CA THR A 86 -5.04 6.09 5.22
C THR A 86 -6.08 5.00 4.94
N SER A 87 -6.22 4.00 5.81
CA SER A 87 -7.11 2.88 5.54
C SER A 87 -7.84 2.36 6.77
N THR A 88 -8.96 1.68 6.53
CA THR A 88 -9.70 0.92 7.53
C THR A 88 -9.65 -0.56 7.22
N SER A 89 -9.65 -1.40 8.26
CA SER A 89 -9.62 -2.86 8.08
C SER A 89 -10.93 -3.37 7.49
N ALA A 90 -10.84 -4.18 6.44
CA ALA A 90 -12.00 -4.79 5.80
C ALA A 90 -12.25 -6.21 6.36
N LYS A 91 -13.51 -6.53 6.66
CA LYS A 91 -13.92 -7.84 7.21
C LYS A 91 -14.04 -8.93 6.14
N SER A 92 -14.19 -8.56 4.87
CA SER A 92 -14.47 -9.51 3.79
C SER A 92 -13.73 -9.14 2.51
N VAL A 93 -13.25 -10.17 1.79
CA VAL A 93 -12.53 -10.04 0.51
C VAL A 93 -13.40 -9.34 -0.55
N SER A 94 -14.71 -9.56 -0.53
CA SER A 94 -15.68 -8.90 -1.42
C SER A 94 -15.74 -7.38 -1.28
N THR A 95 -15.45 -6.85 -0.08
CA THR A 95 -15.47 -5.41 0.19
C THR A 95 -14.09 -4.76 0.12
N ALA A 96 -13.03 -5.55 0.22
CA ALA A 96 -11.65 -5.08 0.29
C ALA A 96 -11.15 -4.59 -1.07
N LYS A 97 -10.52 -3.40 -1.09
CA LYS A 97 -9.86 -2.84 -2.28
C LYS A 97 -8.34 -2.98 -2.23
N LEU A 98 -7.77 -3.03 -1.03
CA LEU A 98 -6.34 -3.13 -0.78
C LEU A 98 -6.06 -4.35 0.09
N ILE A 99 -4.91 -4.96 -0.13
CA ILE A 99 -4.35 -5.97 0.76
C ILE A 99 -2.97 -5.49 1.21
N LYS A 100 -2.74 -5.54 2.51
CA LYS A 100 -1.45 -5.27 3.13
C LYS A 100 -0.78 -6.59 3.40
N VAL A 101 0.38 -6.81 2.80
CA VAL A 101 1.15 -8.06 2.90
C VAL A 101 2.44 -7.80 3.65
N HIS A 102 2.68 -8.61 4.69
CA HIS A 102 3.94 -8.63 5.44
C HIS A 102 4.70 -9.92 5.10
N PRO A 103 5.84 -9.81 4.40
CA PRO A 103 6.68 -10.97 4.12
C PRO A 103 7.37 -11.48 5.40
N ILE A 104 7.89 -12.71 5.34
CA ILE A 104 8.80 -13.24 6.35
C ILE A 104 10.13 -12.46 6.36
N THR A 105 10.90 -12.60 7.44
CA THR A 105 12.25 -12.03 7.54
C THR A 105 13.09 -12.45 6.33
N ASN A 106 13.76 -11.48 5.69
CA ASN A 106 14.59 -11.64 4.47
C ASN A 106 13.84 -11.88 3.15
N ALA A 107 12.50 -11.84 3.12
CA ALA A 107 11.71 -11.97 1.88
C ALA A 107 11.22 -10.61 1.33
N GLY A 108 12.00 -9.54 1.55
CA GLY A 108 11.70 -8.18 1.09
C GLY A 108 10.93 -7.33 2.10
N SER A 109 10.36 -6.22 1.63
CA SER A 109 9.61 -5.26 2.43
C SER A 109 8.09 -5.48 2.32
N ALA A 110 7.37 -5.03 3.34
CA ALA A 110 5.91 -5.02 3.34
C ALA A 110 5.36 -3.97 2.38
N ASP A 111 4.27 -4.29 1.68
CA ASP A 111 3.66 -3.39 0.70
C ASP A 111 2.12 -3.50 0.67
N PHE A 112 1.49 -2.49 0.08
CA PHE A 112 0.06 -2.47 -0.24
C PHE A 112 -0.15 -2.87 -1.69
N CYS A 113 -0.81 -4.01 -1.90
CA CYS A 113 -1.22 -4.44 -3.22
C CYS A 113 -2.68 -4.06 -3.46
N LYS A 114 -3.00 -3.63 -4.68
CA LYS A 114 -4.39 -3.47 -5.12
C LYS A 114 -4.98 -4.84 -5.42
N ILE A 115 -6.25 -5.00 -5.09
CA ILE A 115 -7.01 -6.21 -5.42
C ILE A 115 -7.71 -5.98 -6.75
N ASP A 116 -7.30 -6.71 -7.77
CA ASP A 116 -7.89 -6.71 -9.10
C ASP A 116 -9.02 -7.73 -9.18
N ARG A 117 -10.11 -7.34 -9.85
CA ARG A 117 -11.34 -8.15 -9.96
C ARG A 117 -11.74 -8.26 -11.42
N ASP A 118 -11.47 -9.42 -11.99
CA ASP A 118 -11.80 -9.70 -13.38
C ASP A 118 -13.01 -10.62 -13.44
N ASN A 119 -14.02 -10.24 -14.22
CA ASN A 119 -15.20 -11.07 -14.44
C ASN A 119 -15.09 -11.71 -15.82
N ALA A 120 -14.57 -12.94 -15.87
CA ALA A 120 -14.37 -13.67 -17.12
C ALA A 120 -15.25 -14.93 -17.13
N GLY A 121 -16.10 -15.06 -18.16
CA GLY A 121 -16.93 -16.26 -18.36
C GLY A 121 -17.94 -16.54 -17.25
N GLY A 122 -18.39 -15.52 -16.52
CA GLY A 122 -19.37 -15.63 -15.43
C GLY A 122 -18.79 -15.99 -14.06
N LYS A 123 -17.46 -16.12 -13.94
CA LYS A 123 -16.77 -16.30 -12.65
C LYS A 123 -15.97 -15.03 -12.32
N SER A 124 -16.28 -14.44 -11.18
CA SER A 124 -15.52 -13.31 -10.62
C SER A 124 -14.21 -13.83 -10.04
N ASN A 125 -13.11 -13.60 -10.75
CA ASN A 125 -11.76 -13.90 -10.27
C ASN A 125 -11.22 -12.70 -9.50
N VAL A 126 -10.81 -12.93 -8.26
CA VAL A 126 -10.19 -11.91 -7.42
C VAL A 126 -8.71 -12.25 -7.30
N SER A 127 -7.85 -11.32 -7.66
CA SER A 127 -6.41 -11.52 -7.64
C SER A 127 -5.67 -10.30 -7.15
N PHE A 128 -4.44 -10.49 -6.69
CA PHE A 128 -3.51 -9.41 -6.45
C PHE A 128 -2.09 -9.85 -6.83
N LEU A 129 -1.22 -8.88 -7.05
CA LEU A 129 0.16 -9.11 -7.41
C LEU A 129 1.07 -8.54 -6.31
N PHE A 130 1.94 -9.40 -5.76
CA PHE A 130 2.95 -9.02 -4.77
C PHE A 130 4.31 -9.54 -5.23
N GLN A 131 5.31 -8.67 -5.32
CA GLN A 131 6.66 -9.01 -5.80
C GLN A 131 6.64 -9.75 -7.16
N LYS A 132 5.82 -9.29 -8.11
CA LYS A 132 5.60 -9.92 -9.43
C LYS A 132 5.01 -11.35 -9.38
N ARG A 133 4.61 -11.84 -8.21
CA ARG A 133 3.88 -13.10 -8.06
C ARG A 133 2.39 -12.81 -7.94
N ARG A 134 1.59 -13.48 -8.77
CA ARG A 134 0.13 -13.38 -8.72
C ARG A 134 -0.45 -14.36 -7.72
N PHE A 135 -1.40 -13.88 -6.94
CA PHE A 135 -2.17 -14.64 -5.97
C PHE A 135 -3.64 -14.62 -6.39
N LEU A 136 -4.26 -15.81 -6.43
CA LEU A 136 -5.65 -16.00 -6.79
C LEU A 136 -6.46 -16.37 -5.55
N TYR A 137 -7.64 -15.79 -5.43
CA TYR A 137 -8.55 -16.09 -4.34
C TYR A 137 -9.33 -17.39 -4.60
N ASP A 138 -9.27 -18.33 -3.66
CA ASP A 138 -10.08 -19.53 -3.66
C ASP A 138 -11.27 -19.35 -2.69
N ALA A 139 -12.48 -19.32 -3.23
CA ALA A 139 -13.71 -19.15 -2.46
C ALA A 139 -14.00 -20.34 -1.52
N ALA A 140 -13.53 -21.54 -1.85
CA ALA A 140 -13.76 -22.73 -1.02
C ALA A 140 -12.89 -22.70 0.24
N LYS A 141 -11.64 -22.25 0.11
CA LYS A 141 -10.67 -22.17 1.22
C LYS A 141 -10.67 -20.82 1.94
N ASN A 142 -11.34 -19.81 1.38
CA ASN A 142 -11.29 -18.42 1.85
C ASN A 142 -9.86 -17.87 1.99
N SER A 143 -8.95 -18.34 1.14
CA SER A 143 -7.54 -17.96 1.16
C SER A 143 -7.07 -17.58 -0.24
N PHE A 144 -6.01 -16.76 -0.28
CA PHE A 144 -5.28 -16.48 -1.51
C PHE A 144 -4.15 -17.48 -1.66
N ALA A 145 -4.13 -18.21 -2.77
CA ALA A 145 -3.08 -19.14 -3.10
C ALA A 145 -2.25 -18.61 -4.28
N PRO A 146 -0.94 -18.91 -4.34
CA PRO A 146 -0.18 -18.70 -5.56
C PRO A 146 -0.71 -19.62 -6.67
N LEU A 147 -0.42 -19.26 -7.92
CA LEU A 147 -0.69 -20.16 -9.05
C LEU A 147 0.01 -21.51 -8.80
N THR A 148 -0.77 -22.59 -8.94
CA THR A 148 -0.27 -23.96 -8.84
C THR A 148 -0.16 -24.52 -10.24
N TYR A 149 1.02 -25.02 -10.59
CA TYR A 149 1.24 -25.71 -11.85
C TYR A 149 1.00 -27.21 -11.65
N SER A 150 0.49 -27.88 -12.67
CA SER A 150 0.20 -29.32 -12.62
C SER A 150 1.43 -30.17 -12.25
N ILE A 151 2.63 -29.69 -12.54
CA ILE A 151 3.90 -30.37 -12.23
C ILE A 151 4.26 -30.33 -10.74
N ASP A 152 3.82 -29.29 -10.03
CA ASP A 152 4.10 -29.07 -8.61
C ASP A 152 3.00 -29.68 -7.71
N GLN A 153 1.95 -30.25 -8.32
CA GLN A 153 0.88 -30.91 -7.57
C GLN A 153 1.36 -32.22 -6.97
N GLU A 154 0.95 -32.47 -5.73
CA GLU A 154 1.13 -33.73 -5.03
C GLU A 154 -0.25 -34.41 -4.89
N PRO A 155 -0.43 -35.65 -5.38
CA PRO A 155 0.54 -36.54 -6.02
C PRO A 155 0.96 -36.08 -7.43
N LYS A 156 2.22 -36.34 -7.78
CA LYS A 156 2.78 -36.00 -9.09
C LYS A 156 1.94 -36.64 -10.20
N PRO A 157 1.60 -35.89 -11.26
CA PRO A 157 0.84 -36.44 -12.38
C PRO A 157 1.58 -37.60 -13.04
N LEU A 158 0.82 -38.62 -13.43
CA LEU A 158 1.33 -39.78 -14.17
C LEU A 158 1.96 -39.32 -15.49
N LEU A 159 3.07 -39.95 -15.90
CA LEU A 159 3.77 -39.64 -17.16
C LEU A 159 2.84 -39.73 -18.38
N GLU A 160 1.86 -40.63 -18.32
CA GLU A 160 0.83 -40.83 -19.34
C GLU A 160 0.07 -39.54 -19.67
N ALA A 161 -0.19 -38.67 -18.68
CA ALA A 161 -0.90 -37.41 -18.89
C ALA A 161 -0.12 -36.46 -19.83
N TYR A 162 1.21 -36.45 -19.72
CA TYR A 162 2.07 -35.65 -20.60
C TYR A 162 2.22 -36.30 -21.98
N GLN A 163 2.35 -37.63 -22.05
CA GLN A 163 2.45 -38.37 -23.32
C GLN A 163 1.20 -38.24 -24.18
N LYS A 164 0.01 -38.12 -23.56
CA LYS A 164 -1.27 -37.97 -24.25
C LYS A 164 -1.63 -36.52 -24.58
N SER A 165 -0.84 -35.53 -24.13
CA SER A 165 -1.13 -34.13 -24.40
C SER A 165 -0.95 -33.80 -25.89
N ARG A 166 -1.96 -33.20 -26.52
CA ARG A 166 -1.97 -32.87 -27.96
C ARG A 166 -1.94 -31.37 -28.26
N GLY A 167 -1.85 -30.54 -27.23
CA GLY A 167 -1.95 -29.08 -27.32
C GLY A 167 -3.30 -28.56 -26.82
N ILE A 168 -3.57 -27.28 -27.09
CA ILE A 168 -4.82 -26.60 -26.74
C ILE A 168 -5.62 -26.42 -28.03
N ASP A 169 -6.72 -27.16 -28.17
CA ASP A 169 -7.49 -27.21 -29.43
C ASP A 169 -8.56 -26.12 -29.51
N SER A 170 -9.05 -25.62 -28.36
CA SER A 170 -10.16 -24.65 -28.30
C SER A 170 -9.69 -23.25 -27.93
N ALA A 171 -10.14 -22.24 -28.69
CA ALA A 171 -9.91 -20.83 -28.39
C ALA A 171 -10.48 -20.41 -27.03
N SER A 172 -11.59 -21.01 -26.58
CA SER A 172 -12.17 -20.71 -25.26
C SER A 172 -11.31 -21.24 -24.11
N GLU A 173 -10.68 -22.40 -24.30
CA GLU A 173 -9.73 -22.94 -23.32
C GLU A 173 -8.42 -22.14 -23.30
N LEU A 174 -7.96 -21.70 -24.47
CA LEU A 174 -6.81 -20.80 -24.58
C LEU A 174 -7.03 -19.51 -23.79
N SER A 175 -8.18 -18.83 -23.97
CA SER A 175 -8.50 -17.63 -23.21
C SER A 175 -8.59 -17.89 -21.71
N ARG A 176 -9.15 -19.04 -21.28
CA ARG A 176 -9.21 -19.42 -19.86
C ARG A 176 -7.81 -19.63 -19.26
N ILE A 177 -6.94 -20.35 -19.97
CA ILE A 177 -5.56 -20.63 -19.55
C ILE A 177 -4.75 -19.33 -19.54
N HIS A 178 -4.88 -18.50 -20.57
CA HIS A 178 -4.24 -17.19 -20.66
C HIS A 178 -4.64 -16.28 -19.50
N GLN A 179 -5.94 -16.20 -19.15
CA GLN A 179 -6.36 -15.44 -17.97
C GLN A 179 -5.83 -16.04 -16.66
N HIS A 180 -5.72 -17.37 -16.57
CA HIS A 180 -5.29 -18.07 -15.36
C HIS A 180 -3.77 -18.09 -15.12
N TYR A 181 -2.95 -18.03 -16.18
CA TYR A 181 -1.48 -17.99 -16.06
C TYR A 181 -0.87 -16.62 -16.40
N GLY A 182 -1.53 -15.84 -17.25
CA GLY A 182 -1.02 -14.58 -17.77
C GLY A 182 -0.05 -14.79 -18.94
N ASP A 183 0.54 -13.68 -19.39
CA ASP A 183 1.57 -13.69 -20.43
C ASP A 183 2.91 -14.19 -19.91
N ASN A 184 3.63 -14.95 -20.73
CA ASN A 184 5.02 -15.32 -20.46
C ASN A 184 5.95 -14.16 -20.87
N THR A 185 5.91 -13.06 -20.13
CA THR A 185 6.78 -11.90 -20.36
C THR A 185 7.55 -11.57 -19.10
N PHE A 186 8.86 -11.38 -19.26
CA PHE A 186 9.75 -10.99 -18.17
C PHE A 186 9.99 -9.48 -18.22
N ASP A 187 9.21 -8.75 -17.42
CA ASP A 187 9.28 -7.29 -17.34
C ASP A 187 9.86 -6.86 -15.97
N ILE A 188 11.10 -6.37 -16.00
CA ILE A 188 11.78 -5.82 -14.82
C ILE A 188 11.43 -4.33 -14.72
N PRO A 189 10.70 -3.90 -13.67
CA PRO A 189 10.36 -2.50 -13.51
C PRO A 189 11.64 -1.70 -13.22
N VAL A 190 11.88 -0.67 -14.02
CA VAL A 190 12.94 0.32 -13.75
C VAL A 190 12.42 1.29 -12.68
N PRO A 191 13.18 1.55 -11.60
CA PRO A 191 12.75 2.48 -10.57
C PRO A 191 12.55 3.87 -11.15
N THR A 192 11.53 4.57 -10.64
CA THR A 192 11.26 5.94 -11.09
C THR A 192 12.31 6.89 -10.51
N PHE A 193 12.58 8.01 -11.20
CA PHE A 193 13.46 9.06 -10.68
C PHE A 193 13.07 9.50 -9.27
N SER A 194 11.78 9.56 -8.97
CA SER A 194 11.28 9.99 -7.66
C SER A 194 11.65 9.03 -6.52
N GLU A 195 11.73 7.73 -6.78
CA GLU A 195 12.13 6.73 -5.80
C GLU A 195 13.64 6.80 -5.56
N LEU A 196 14.41 6.82 -6.64
CA LEU A 196 15.87 7.03 -6.62
C LEU A 196 16.24 8.31 -5.86
N PHE A 197 15.54 9.41 -6.13
CA PHE A 197 15.78 10.68 -5.46
C PHE A 197 15.47 10.61 -3.96
N LYS A 198 14.39 9.93 -3.55
CA LYS A 198 14.07 9.75 -2.13
C LYS A 198 15.16 8.97 -1.40
N GLU A 199 15.71 7.93 -2.02
CA GLU A 199 16.82 7.17 -1.44
C GLU A 199 18.07 8.06 -1.25
N HIS A 200 18.39 8.89 -2.24
CA HIS A 200 19.51 9.84 -2.14
C HIS A 200 19.24 10.99 -1.15
N ALA A 201 18.00 11.47 -1.04
CA ALA A 201 17.63 12.58 -0.17
C ALA A 201 17.74 12.23 1.33
N VAL A 202 17.74 10.93 1.66
CA VAL A 202 17.97 10.44 3.04
C VAL A 202 19.48 10.38 3.38
N ALA A 203 20.36 10.59 2.39
CA ALA A 203 21.80 10.59 2.64
C ALA A 203 22.18 11.71 3.63
N PRO A 204 22.99 11.40 4.68
CA PRO A 204 23.32 12.37 5.72
C PRO A 204 23.88 13.68 5.16
N PHE A 205 24.76 13.58 4.15
CA PHE A 205 25.38 14.75 3.51
C PHE A 205 24.35 15.71 2.91
N PHE A 206 23.34 15.20 2.21
CA PHE A 206 22.30 16.02 1.60
C PHE A 206 21.46 16.76 2.66
N VAL A 207 21.12 16.06 3.75
CA VAL A 207 20.40 16.65 4.89
C VAL A 207 21.24 17.75 5.56
N PHE A 208 22.54 17.53 5.74
CA PHE A 208 23.44 18.54 6.29
C PHE A 208 23.54 19.78 5.40
N GLN A 209 23.60 19.62 4.08
CA GLN A 209 23.64 20.75 3.14
C GLN A 209 22.39 21.62 3.21
N ILE A 210 21.20 21.00 3.28
CA ILE A 210 19.94 21.74 3.43
C ILE A 210 19.93 22.49 4.76
N PHE A 211 20.28 21.82 5.87
CA PHE A 211 20.23 22.45 7.19
C PHE A 211 21.20 23.63 7.31
N LEU A 212 22.47 23.44 6.92
CA LEU A 212 23.50 24.47 7.07
C LEU A 212 23.31 25.64 6.11
N CYS A 213 23.03 25.34 4.83
CA CYS A 213 23.03 26.39 3.81
C CYS A 213 21.69 27.12 3.71
N TRP A 214 20.56 26.42 3.91
CA TRP A 214 19.23 27.00 3.70
C TRP A 214 18.52 27.38 4.98
N VAL A 215 18.73 26.66 6.09
CA VAL A 215 18.02 26.94 7.35
C VAL A 215 18.82 27.90 8.24
N MET A 216 20.14 27.72 8.34
CA MET A 216 20.98 28.64 9.12
C MET A 216 21.58 29.79 8.29
N GLY A 217 21.74 29.61 6.98
CA GLY A 217 22.43 30.56 6.10
C GLY A 217 21.54 31.67 5.53
N CYS A 218 20.21 31.53 5.62
CA CYS A 218 19.21 32.53 5.24
C CYS A 218 18.54 33.11 6.49
#